data_AF-A0A7C4JH38-F1
#
_entry.id   AF-A0A7C4JH38-F1
#
_cell.length_a   1.000
_cell.length_b   1.000
_cell.length_c   1.000
_cell.angle_alpha   90.00
_cell.angle_beta   90.00
_cell.angle_gamma   90.00
#
_symmetry.space_group_name_H-M   'P 1'
#
loop_
_entity.id
_entity.type
_entity.pdbx_description
1 polymer ?
#
loop_
_entity_poly.entity_id
_entity_poly.type
_entity_poly.pdbx_seq_one_letter_code
_entity_poly.pdbx_strand_id
1 'polypeptide(L)' 'MFKFEKEQKIFDVAGVKVGGQPGQLPTVMIGSIFYHKHKIVKDERTGEFDKEGAE' A
#
# COMPACT_ATOMS: atom_id res chain seq x y z
N MET A 1 19.29 -1.44 16.64
CA MET A 1 18.34 -1.04 15.57
C MET A 1 18.87 0.25 14.96
N PHE A 2 18.87 0.38 13.64
CA PHE A 2 19.41 1.57 12.97
C PHE A 2 18.62 2.81 13.39
N LYS A 3 19.31 3.91 13.69
CA LYS A 3 18.68 5.18 14.09
C LYS A 3 19.23 6.29 13.21
N PHE A 4 18.35 7.02 12.54
CA PHE A 4 18.73 8.17 11.75
C PHE A 4 19.08 9.35 12.66
N GLU A 5 20.15 10.08 12.35
CA GLU A 5 20.53 11.30 13.07
C GLU A 5 19.52 12.43 12.84
N LYS A 6 19.00 12.53 11.61
CA LYS A 6 17.97 13.50 11.25
C LYS A 6 16.61 13.06 11.79
N GLU A 7 15.86 14.01 12.33
CA GLU A 7 14.48 13.83 12.75
C GLU A 7 13.62 13.30 11.58
N GLN A 8 12.99 12.15 11.81
CA GLN A 8 12.08 11.52 10.87
C GLN A 8 10.67 12.05 11.12
N LYS A 9 9.98 12.44 10.04
CA LYS A 9 8.59 12.88 10.12
C LYS A 9 7.65 11.67 10.06
N ILE A 10 6.51 11.79 10.73
CA ILE A 10 5.40 10.85 10.59
C ILE A 10 4.29 11.58 9.84
N PHE A 11 3.83 10.99 8.75
CA PHE A 11 2.67 11.46 8.00
C PHE A 11 1.47 10.60 8.33
N ASP A 12 0.29 11.21 8.37
CA ASP A 12 -0.98 10.52 8.50
C ASP A 12 -1.74 10.66 7.18
N VAL A 13 -2.01 9.54 6.52
CA VAL A 13 -2.73 9.47 5.26
C VAL A 13 -3.98 8.63 5.49
N ALA A 14 -5.12 9.31 5.64
CA ALA A 14 -6.42 8.68 5.90
C ALA A 14 -6.41 7.68 7.08
N GLY A 15 -5.66 7.98 8.15
CA GLY A 15 -5.51 7.13 9.34
C GLY A 15 -4.32 6.16 9.28
N VAL A 16 -3.65 6.04 8.13
CA VAL A 16 -2.42 5.24 7.98
C VAL A 16 -1.20 6.12 8.28
N LYS A 17 -0.48 5.78 9.35
CA LYS A 17 0.75 6.49 9.73
C LYS A 17 1.97 5.89 9.02
N VAL A 18 2.77 6.73 8.38
CA VAL A 18 3.98 6.32 7.64
C VAL A 18 5.16 7.22 7.97
N GLY A 19 6.36 6.64 8.07
CA GLY A 19 7.61 7.34 8.41
C GLY A 19 8.11 7.00 9.82
N GLY A 20 8.80 7.96 10.45
CA GLY A 20 9.41 7.77 11.78
C GLY A 20 10.74 7.00 11.78
N GLN A 21 11.31 6.85 12.96
CA GLN A 21 12.50 6.02 13.20
C GLN A 21 12.15 4.54 13.10
N PRO A 22 13.10 3.68 12.70
CA PRO A 22 12.91 2.23 12.73
C PRO A 22 12.42 1.78 14.11
N GLY A 23 11.33 1.01 14.14
CA GLY A 23 10.69 0.50 15.37
C GLY A 23 9.61 1.40 15.99
N GLN A 24 9.40 2.63 15.51
CA GLN A 24 8.28 3.47 15.99
C GLN A 24 6.93 3.07 15.39
N LEU A 25 6.92 2.65 14.12
CA LEU A 25 5.74 2.21 13.40
C LEU A 25 6.05 0.91 12.65
N PRO A 26 5.05 0.03 12.46
CA PRO A 26 5.20 -1.09 11.54
C PRO A 26 5.41 -0.60 10.11
N THR A 27 6.06 -1.43 9.28
CA THR A 27 6.23 -1.14 7.86
C THR A 27 4.88 -1.12 7.16
N VAL A 28 4.57 -0.02 6.45
CA VAL A 28 3.39 0.08 5.60
C VAL A 28 3.60 -0.78 4.35
N MET A 29 2.60 -1.60 4.01
CA MET A 29 2.60 -2.44 2.81
C MET A 29 1.64 -1.87 1.77
N ILE A 30 2.06 -1.82 0.50
CA ILE A 30 1.25 -1.32 -0.61
C ILE A 30 1.03 -2.48 -1.57
N GLY A 31 -0.19 -3.03 -1.57
CA GLY A 31 -0.61 -4.08 -2.49
C GLY A 31 -1.04 -3.50 -3.83
N SER A 32 -0.62 -4.13 -4.92
CA SER A 32 -1.08 -3.77 -6.27
C SER A 32 -2.29 -4.62 -6.65
N ILE A 33 -3.35 -3.98 -7.13
CA ILE A 33 -4.55 -4.63 -7.70
C ILE A 33 -4.81 -4.06 -9.10
N PHE A 34 -5.51 -4.82 -9.96
CA PHE A 34 -5.79 -4.49 -11.37
C PHE A 34 -4.55 -4.25 -12.27
N TYR A 35 -3.41 -4.87 -11.97
CA TYR A 35 -2.25 -4.82 -12.86
C TYR A 35 -2.48 -5.62 -14.15
N HIS A 36 -1.64 -5.40 -15.18
CA HIS A 36 -1.79 -6.08 -16.48
C HIS A 36 -1.79 -7.61 -16.32
N LYS A 37 -2.77 -8.28 -16.94
CA LYS A 37 -3.02 -9.73 -16.79
C LYS A 37 -3.32 -10.20 -15.36
N HIS A 38 -3.77 -9.31 -14.47
CA HIS A 38 -4.27 -9.73 -13.19
C HIS A 38 -5.54 -10.58 -13.40
N LYS A 39 -5.54 -11.82 -12.88
CA LYS A 39 -6.57 -12.83 -13.19
C LYS A 39 -8.00 -12.42 -12.85
N ILE A 40 -8.17 -11.53 -11.88
CA ILE A 40 -9.50 -11.02 -11.50
C ILE A 40 -10.05 -10.05 -12.57
N VAL A 41 -9.21 -9.46 -13.42
CA VAL A 41 -9.62 -8.55 -14.49
C VAL A 41 -10.03 -9.37 -15.71
N LYS A 42 -11.31 -9.27 -16.08
CA LYS A 42 -11.88 -9.96 -17.24
C LYS A 42 -11.68 -9.13 -18.52
N ASP A 43 -11.84 -7.82 -18.43
CA ASP A 43 -11.63 -6.89 -19.54
C ASP A 43 -11.00 -5.59 -19.04
N GLU A 44 -9.75 -5.34 -19.47
CA GLU A 44 -8.96 -4.16 -19.09
C GLU A 44 -9.53 -2.85 -19.68
N ARG A 45 -10.26 -2.91 -20.79
CA ARG A 45 -10.81 -1.71 -21.46
C ARG A 45 -12.11 -1.23 -20.83
N THR A 46 -12.97 -2.17 -20.45
CA THR A 46 -14.25 -1.85 -19.80
C THR A 46 -14.11 -1.75 -18.28
N GLY A 47 -13.02 -2.28 -17.72
CA GLY A 47 -12.80 -2.35 -16.27
C GLY A 47 -13.65 -3.44 -15.61
N GLU A 48 -14.06 -4.46 -16.35
CA GLU A 48 -14.81 -5.58 -15.80
C GLU A 48 -13.85 -6.51 -15.04
N PHE A 49 -14.12 -6.75 -13.75
CA PHE A 49 -13.34 -7.63 -12.90
C PHE A 49 -14.24 -8.41 -11.92
N ASP A 50 -13.69 -9.48 -11.35
CA ASP A 50 -14.29 -10.26 -10.28
C ASP A 50 -14.28 -9.47 -8.96
N LYS A 51 -15.46 -9.00 -8.54
CA LYS A 51 -15.63 -8.22 -7.32
C LYS A 51 -15.40 -9.04 -6.07
N GLU A 52 -15.88 -10.29 -6.02
CA GLU A 52 -15.67 -11.17 -4.87
C GLU A 52 -14.18 -11.49 -4.69
N GLY A 53 -13.42 -11.59 -5.78
CA GLY A 53 -11.96 -11.74 -5.74
C GLY A 53 -11.19 -10.47 -5.38
N ALA A 54 -11.83 -9.30 -5.31
CA ALA A 54 -11.21 -8.01 -5.06
C ALA A 54 -11.54 -7.39 -3.69
N GLU A 55 -12.65 -7.79 -3.08
CA GLU A 55 -13.09 -7.42 -1.73
C GLU A 55 -12.31 -8.17 -0.63
#